data_AF-A0A0M2UY35-F1
#
_entry.id   AF-A0A0M2UY35-F1
#
_cell.length_a   1.000
_cell.length_b   1.000
_cell.length_c   1.000
_cell.angle_alpha   90.00
_cell.angle_beta   90.00
_cell.angle_gamma   90.00
#
_symmetry.space_group_name_H-M   'P 1'
#
loop_
_entity.id
_entity.type
_entity.pdbx_description
1 polymer ?
#
loop_
_entity_poly.entity_id
_entity_poly.type
_entity_poly.pdbx_seq_one_letter_code
_entity_poly.pdbx_strand_id
1 'polypeptide(L)'
;MDKKAVLGILSHFRKALESKGTKIDKLILYGSYATGAYKEGSDIDVIVIAKNFSGKDYWERIDILSATIYEVFEPIEAVAMTPEEWEKKNRQLQITSKAAKLSMANAAMPQTEEKHSKPQIPPMMQTFRFAQNFATILLRGISQVFLLNNVITGVFFLSGVFYASWHMGVGTVIGALTGTLTALILKYSRNEINQGLYGYNSTLVCLAIFSFFGFTAPSIIAALLGSVLSTLITKVMRQRWKLPTYTAPFILSTWIVMFFIITFKIIPLQTAQFSHADGLEIIPAVSKGIGQVMFLEGVISGMLLFIGILVSSRIAAFYTLLGAVIGAVLAFLFSFPLNMINLGLFGFNGVLCGIALSREMWWKVIPAIAAIAVSVFMTCGIMNLGIIALTSPFVLSTWLVLWIGGKIKNK
;
A
#
# COMPACT_ATOMS: atom_id res chain seq x y z
N MET A 1 -9.58 27.81 -2.25
CA MET A 1 -9.00 28.40 -3.47
C MET A 1 -10.12 29.06 -4.24
N ASP A 2 -10.02 30.36 -4.57
CA ASP A 2 -11.12 31.06 -5.24
C ASP A 2 -11.19 30.75 -6.76
N LYS A 3 -12.29 31.14 -7.41
CA LYS A 3 -12.52 30.89 -8.84
C LYS A 3 -11.46 31.54 -9.74
N LYS A 4 -10.88 32.68 -9.32
CA LYS A 4 -9.87 33.40 -10.09
C LYS A 4 -8.53 32.65 -10.04
N ALA A 5 -8.17 32.08 -8.90
CA ALA A 5 -7.00 31.24 -8.71
C ALA A 5 -7.08 29.95 -9.54
N VAL A 6 -8.23 29.26 -9.55
CA VAL A 6 -8.44 28.07 -10.39
C VAL A 6 -8.25 28.40 -11.88
N LEU A 7 -8.73 29.56 -12.33
CA LEU A 7 -8.52 29.99 -13.71
C LEU A 7 -7.08 30.36 -14.03
N GLY A 8 -6.35 30.93 -13.08
CA GLY A 8 -4.90 31.14 -13.19
C GLY A 8 -4.17 29.81 -13.39
N ILE A 9 -4.50 28.81 -12.58
CA ILE A 9 -3.93 27.46 -12.66
C ILE A 9 -4.24 26.80 -14.02
N LEU A 10 -5.49 26.84 -14.46
CA LEU A 10 -5.89 26.26 -15.75
C LEU A 10 -5.22 27.00 -16.94
N SER A 11 -5.03 28.31 -16.83
CA SER A 11 -4.30 29.09 -17.84
C SER A 11 -2.83 28.68 -17.91
N HIS A 12 -2.17 28.49 -16.76
CA HIS A 12 -0.80 28.02 -16.67
C HIS A 12 -0.67 26.60 -17.25
N PHE A 13 -1.59 25.71 -16.87
CA PHE A 13 -1.65 24.34 -17.38
C PHE A 13 -1.82 24.28 -18.90
N ARG A 14 -2.69 25.12 -19.47
CA ARG A 14 -2.87 25.24 -20.92
C ARG A 14 -1.57 25.64 -21.61
N LYS A 15 -0.90 26.68 -21.12
CA LYS A 15 0.37 27.17 -21.71
C LYS A 15 1.46 26.09 -21.68
N ALA A 16 1.57 25.35 -20.57
CA ALA A 16 2.54 24.28 -20.44
C ALA A 16 2.28 23.14 -21.44
N LEU A 17 1.01 22.75 -21.64
CA LEU A 17 0.63 21.76 -22.65
C LEU A 17 0.92 22.24 -24.09
N GLU A 18 0.59 23.50 -24.39
CA GLU A 18 0.85 24.11 -25.71
C GLU A 18 2.36 24.21 -26.01
N SER A 19 3.19 24.51 -25.00
CA SER A 19 4.65 24.56 -25.15
C SER A 19 5.28 23.19 -25.51
N LYS A 20 4.59 22.09 -25.18
CA LYS A 20 4.99 20.72 -25.51
C LYS A 20 4.39 20.22 -26.83
N GLY A 21 3.86 21.13 -27.64
CA GLY A 21 3.28 20.82 -28.95
C GLY A 21 1.84 20.29 -28.89
N THR A 22 1.15 20.40 -27.75
CA THR A 22 -0.28 20.04 -27.66
C THR A 22 -1.17 21.23 -27.99
N LYS A 23 -1.71 21.26 -29.21
CA LYS A 23 -2.65 22.29 -29.63
C LYS A 23 -4.03 22.01 -29.03
N ILE A 24 -4.37 22.73 -27.96
CA ILE A 24 -5.62 22.54 -27.22
C ILE A 24 -6.78 23.23 -27.95
N ASP A 25 -7.80 22.44 -28.32
CA ASP A 25 -9.06 22.93 -28.89
C ASP A 25 -9.96 23.49 -27.78
N LYS A 26 -10.14 22.75 -26.69
CA LYS A 26 -10.95 23.15 -25.53
C LYS A 26 -10.35 22.62 -24.22
N LEU A 27 -10.49 23.43 -23.18
CA LEU A 27 -10.21 23.05 -21.80
C LEU A 27 -11.51 23.22 -21.00
N ILE A 28 -11.99 22.16 -20.37
CA ILE A 28 -13.29 22.15 -19.68
C ILE A 28 -13.08 21.78 -18.22
N LEU A 29 -13.33 22.74 -17.33
CA LEU A 29 -13.41 22.51 -15.89
C LEU A 29 -14.73 21.80 -15.55
N TYR A 30 -14.66 20.71 -14.80
CA TYR A 30 -15.83 20.01 -14.27
C TYR A 30 -15.66 19.74 -12.76
N GLY A 31 -16.56 18.95 -12.18
CA GLY A 31 -16.42 18.51 -10.79
C GLY A 31 -16.68 19.58 -9.72
N SER A 32 -15.99 19.43 -8.58
CA SER A 32 -16.30 20.19 -7.36
C SER A 32 -16.01 21.69 -7.49
N TYR A 33 -14.93 22.06 -8.20
CA TYR A 33 -14.61 23.46 -8.47
C TYR A 33 -15.53 24.11 -9.50
N ALA A 34 -16.11 23.34 -10.44
CA ALA A 34 -17.10 23.86 -11.38
C ALA A 34 -18.44 24.18 -10.71
N THR A 35 -18.85 23.35 -9.74
CA THR A 35 -20.14 23.49 -9.03
C THR A 35 -20.06 24.37 -7.78
N GLY A 36 -18.85 24.74 -7.34
CA GLY A 36 -18.62 25.50 -6.11
C GLY A 36 -18.69 24.65 -4.82
N ALA A 37 -18.81 23.31 -4.95
CA ALA A 37 -18.91 22.37 -3.83
C ALA A 37 -17.55 21.79 -3.38
N TYR A 38 -16.44 22.47 -3.69
CA TYR A 38 -15.08 22.01 -3.38
C TYR A 38 -14.78 22.08 -1.88
N LYS A 39 -13.89 21.22 -1.40
CA LYS A 39 -13.37 21.19 -0.03
C LYS A 39 -11.87 21.47 -0.03
N GLU A 40 -11.31 21.72 1.14
CA GLU A 40 -9.87 21.82 1.30
C GLU A 40 -9.20 20.50 0.88
N GLY A 41 -8.25 20.57 -0.06
CA GLY A 41 -7.62 19.39 -0.67
C GLY A 41 -8.34 18.80 -1.89
N SER A 42 -9.46 19.37 -2.35
CA SER A 42 -10.06 18.97 -3.62
C SER A 42 -9.12 19.25 -4.80
N ASP A 43 -9.12 18.33 -5.76
CA ASP A 43 -8.48 18.40 -7.06
C ASP A 43 -9.33 19.16 -8.09
N ILE A 44 -8.63 19.72 -9.08
CA ILE A 44 -9.17 20.49 -10.18
C ILE A 44 -9.35 19.54 -11.36
N ASP A 45 -10.57 19.02 -11.47
CA ASP A 45 -11.05 18.17 -12.55
C ASP A 45 -11.10 18.91 -13.91
N VAL A 46 -10.28 18.50 -14.88
CA VAL A 46 -10.22 19.14 -16.20
C VAL A 46 -10.24 18.14 -17.36
N ILE A 47 -11.03 18.45 -18.39
CA ILE A 47 -10.97 17.73 -19.67
C ILE A 47 -10.15 18.56 -20.65
N VAL A 48 -9.09 17.96 -21.17
CA VAL A 48 -8.24 18.50 -22.23
C VAL A 48 -8.68 17.91 -23.55
N ILE A 49 -9.22 18.76 -24.43
CA ILE A 49 -9.67 18.36 -25.76
C ILE A 49 -8.66 18.88 -26.78
N ALA A 50 -8.04 17.96 -27.51
CA ALA A 50 -7.04 18.30 -28.52
C ALA A 50 -6.98 17.24 -29.64
N LYS A 51 -6.90 17.69 -30.90
CA LYS A 51 -6.74 16.79 -32.06
C LYS A 51 -5.49 15.91 -32.01
N ASN A 52 -4.43 16.38 -31.37
CA ASN A 52 -3.16 15.65 -31.26
C ASN A 52 -3.23 14.39 -30.38
N PHE A 53 -4.35 14.15 -29.69
CA PHE A 53 -4.63 12.89 -29.02
C PHE A 53 -5.16 11.80 -29.97
N SER A 54 -5.53 12.17 -31.20
CA SER A 54 -5.91 11.19 -32.24
C SER A 54 -4.71 10.30 -32.60
N GLY A 55 -4.95 8.98 -32.65
CA GLY A 55 -3.90 7.98 -32.87
C GLY A 55 -3.02 7.67 -31.65
N LYS A 56 -3.22 8.35 -30.52
CA LYS A 56 -2.55 8.03 -29.25
C LYS A 56 -3.38 7.11 -28.39
N ASP A 57 -2.76 6.10 -27.79
CA ASP A 57 -3.40 5.24 -26.82
C ASP A 57 -3.64 5.95 -25.47
N TYR A 58 -4.34 5.27 -24.56
CA TYR A 58 -4.66 5.83 -23.25
C TYR A 58 -3.42 6.25 -22.45
N TRP A 59 -2.35 5.46 -22.50
CA TRP A 59 -1.14 5.68 -21.71
C TRP A 59 -0.29 6.81 -22.27
N GLU A 60 -0.15 6.88 -23.60
CA GLU A 60 0.55 7.99 -24.26
C GLU A 60 -0.09 9.35 -23.93
N ARG A 61 -1.42 9.39 -23.87
CA ARG A 61 -2.16 10.59 -23.48
C ARG A 61 -1.91 10.95 -22.01
N ILE A 62 -1.91 9.96 -21.12
CA ILE A 62 -1.61 10.15 -19.69
C ILE A 62 -0.17 10.62 -19.48
N ASP A 63 0.80 10.15 -20.25
CA ASP A 63 2.19 10.59 -20.16
C ASP A 63 2.33 12.09 -20.50
N ILE A 64 1.65 12.56 -21.56
CA ILE A 64 1.62 13.98 -21.94
C ILE A 64 1.00 14.84 -20.83
N LEU A 65 -0.15 14.42 -20.31
CA LEU A 65 -0.85 15.15 -19.27
C LEU A 65 -0.07 15.16 -17.95
N SER A 66 0.39 14.00 -17.49
CA SER A 66 1.11 13.86 -16.23
C SER A 66 2.44 14.61 -16.24
N ALA A 67 3.23 14.53 -17.31
CA ALA A 67 4.45 15.31 -17.46
C ALA A 67 4.21 16.81 -17.35
N THR A 68 3.02 17.28 -17.74
CA THR A 68 2.63 18.68 -17.66
C THR A 68 2.05 19.07 -16.30
N ILE A 69 1.29 18.16 -15.67
CA ILE A 69 0.85 18.32 -14.27
C ILE A 69 2.06 18.42 -13.34
N TYR A 70 3.11 17.62 -13.56
CA TYR A 70 4.36 17.69 -12.78
C TYR A 70 5.10 19.01 -12.94
N GLU A 71 5.09 19.60 -14.14
CA GLU A 71 5.73 20.89 -14.40
C GLU A 71 4.98 22.04 -13.74
N VAL A 72 3.65 22.00 -13.82
CA VAL A 72 2.77 23.04 -13.28
C VAL A 72 2.65 22.92 -11.77
N PHE A 73 2.77 21.71 -11.23
CA PHE A 73 2.72 21.36 -9.80
C PHE A 73 1.47 21.86 -9.08
N GLU A 74 0.32 21.76 -9.76
CA GLU A 74 -0.98 22.15 -9.25
C GLU A 74 -1.87 20.90 -9.06
N PRO A 75 -2.88 20.93 -8.17
CA PRO A 75 -3.73 19.77 -7.89
C PRO A 75 -4.72 19.54 -9.03
N ILE A 76 -4.24 19.19 -10.21
CA ILE A 76 -5.04 19.00 -11.43
C ILE A 76 -5.21 17.50 -11.69
N GLU A 77 -6.45 17.06 -11.85
CA GLU A 77 -6.78 15.77 -12.44
C GLU A 77 -7.27 15.99 -13.88
N ALA A 78 -6.46 15.58 -14.86
CA ALA A 78 -6.72 15.85 -16.27
C ALA A 78 -7.12 14.59 -17.05
N VAL A 79 -8.14 14.72 -17.90
CA VAL A 79 -8.59 13.68 -18.84
C VAL A 79 -8.39 14.15 -20.27
N ALA A 80 -7.68 13.37 -21.09
CA ALA A 80 -7.45 13.67 -22.51
C ALA A 80 -8.54 13.09 -23.40
N MET A 81 -9.10 13.90 -24.31
CA MET A 81 -10.10 13.48 -25.29
C MET A 81 -9.83 14.09 -26.66
N THR A 82 -10.17 13.37 -27.74
CA THR A 82 -10.24 13.99 -29.07
C THR A 82 -11.54 14.79 -29.22
N PRO A 83 -11.62 15.74 -30.18
CA PRO A 83 -12.86 16.44 -30.47
C PRO A 83 -14.03 15.50 -30.79
N GLU A 84 -13.80 14.41 -31.52
CA GLU A 84 -14.83 13.43 -31.89
C GLU A 84 -15.33 12.64 -30.68
N GLU A 85 -14.40 12.20 -29.81
CA GLU A 85 -14.72 11.51 -28.56
C GLU A 85 -15.57 12.41 -27.65
N TRP A 86 -15.23 13.69 -27.57
CA TRP A 86 -16.01 14.68 -26.83
C TRP A 86 -17.42 14.86 -27.41
N GLU A 87 -17.55 15.06 -28.72
CA GLU A 87 -18.86 15.27 -29.37
C GLU A 87 -19.79 14.05 -29.24
N LYS A 88 -19.25 12.83 -29.22
CA LYS A 88 -20.01 11.60 -28.96
C LYS A 88 -20.49 11.54 -27.51
N LYS A 89 -19.58 11.78 -26.56
CA LYS A 89 -19.85 11.67 -25.11
C LYS A 89 -20.77 12.80 -24.61
N ASN A 90 -20.61 14.01 -25.14
CA ASN A 90 -21.45 15.16 -24.82
C ASN A 90 -22.90 14.95 -25.27
N ARG A 91 -23.12 14.38 -26.46
CA ARG A 91 -24.46 14.02 -26.96
C ARG A 91 -25.14 12.95 -26.11
N GLN A 92 -24.39 11.95 -25.64
CA GLN A 92 -24.95 10.87 -24.81
C GLN A 92 -25.31 11.32 -23.39
N LEU A 93 -24.59 12.28 -22.83
CA LEU A 93 -24.69 12.60 -21.41
C LEU A 93 -25.32 13.98 -21.11
N GLN A 94 -25.74 14.75 -22.13
CA GLN A 94 -26.32 16.10 -21.98
C GLN A 94 -25.54 16.99 -20.98
N ILE A 95 -24.21 16.84 -20.92
CA ILE A 95 -23.35 17.40 -19.86
C ILE A 95 -23.35 18.94 -19.85
N THR A 96 -23.78 19.57 -20.94
CA THR A 96 -23.86 21.02 -21.09
C THR A 96 -24.80 21.74 -20.13
N SER A 97 -25.78 21.06 -19.51
CA SER A 97 -26.73 21.73 -18.58
C SER A 97 -26.22 21.85 -17.14
N LYS A 98 -25.28 20.99 -16.70
CA LYS A 98 -24.70 21.02 -15.33
C LYS A 98 -23.22 21.41 -15.28
N ALA A 99 -22.48 21.31 -16.37
CA ALA A 99 -21.05 21.66 -16.44
C ALA A 99 -20.77 23.09 -16.93
N ALA A 100 -21.74 24.00 -16.82
CA ALA A 100 -21.67 25.27 -17.53
C ALA A 100 -20.67 26.28 -16.92
N LYS A 101 -19.74 26.68 -17.80
CA LYS A 101 -19.02 27.97 -17.88
C LYS A 101 -17.69 28.09 -17.14
N LEU A 102 -16.67 27.48 -17.74
CA LEU A 102 -15.46 28.19 -18.15
C LEU A 102 -14.79 27.46 -19.32
N SER A 103 -15.30 27.66 -20.53
CA SER A 103 -14.53 27.34 -21.74
C SER A 103 -13.65 28.56 -22.04
N MET A 104 -12.32 28.38 -22.02
CA MET A 104 -11.37 29.43 -22.41
C MET A 104 -11.28 29.59 -23.93
N ALA A 105 -12.42 29.61 -24.62
CA ALA A 105 -12.45 29.62 -26.07
C ALA A 105 -12.28 31.02 -26.67
N ASN A 106 -12.56 32.13 -25.95
CA ASN A 106 -12.50 33.48 -26.54
C ASN A 106 -12.39 34.67 -25.54
N ALA A 107 -11.93 34.45 -24.29
CA ALA A 107 -11.71 35.60 -23.41
C ALA A 107 -10.45 36.35 -23.86
N ALA A 108 -10.62 37.51 -24.49
CA ALA A 108 -9.54 38.44 -24.78
C ALA A 108 -8.71 38.65 -23.51
N MET A 109 -7.48 38.17 -23.53
CA MET A 109 -6.56 38.29 -22.41
C MET A 109 -6.19 39.77 -22.26
N PRO A 110 -6.28 40.37 -21.06
CA PRO A 110 -5.60 41.63 -20.83
C PRO A 110 -4.09 41.37 -21.00
N GLN A 111 -3.52 41.93 -22.07
CA GLN A 111 -2.07 42.02 -22.21
C GLN A 111 -1.58 43.07 -21.23
N THR A 112 -1.33 42.63 -20.00
CA THR A 112 -0.45 43.35 -19.10
C THR A 112 0.83 42.55 -19.06
N GLU A 113 1.86 43.08 -19.73
CA GLU A 113 3.24 42.64 -19.58
C GLU A 113 3.73 42.95 -18.16
N GLU A 114 3.15 42.30 -17.15
CA GLU A 114 3.88 42.13 -15.91
C GLU A 114 4.95 41.09 -16.17
N LYS A 115 6.20 41.55 -16.12
CA LYS A 115 7.42 40.76 -16.04
C LYS A 115 7.39 39.91 -14.76
N HIS A 116 6.47 38.96 -14.68
CA HIS A 116 6.46 37.94 -13.65
C HIS A 116 7.61 36.99 -13.94
N SER A 117 8.77 37.30 -13.37
CA SER A 117 9.78 36.31 -13.08
C SER A 117 9.06 35.11 -12.46
N LYS A 118 9.13 33.95 -13.13
CA LYS A 118 8.70 32.65 -12.60
C LYS A 118 8.96 32.64 -11.10
N PRO A 119 7.98 32.39 -10.21
CA PRO A 119 8.32 31.97 -8.87
C PRO A 119 9.02 30.62 -9.00
N GLN A 120 10.34 30.64 -9.16
CA GLN A 120 11.16 29.45 -9.09
C GLN A 120 11.04 28.98 -7.64
N ILE A 121 10.35 27.86 -7.44
CA ILE A 121 10.41 27.14 -6.18
C ILE A 121 11.90 26.91 -5.90
N PRO A 122 12.46 27.45 -4.79
CA PRO A 122 13.87 27.33 -4.50
C PRO A 122 14.29 25.85 -4.57
N PRO A 123 15.49 25.51 -5.08
CA PRO A 123 15.95 24.12 -5.18
C PRO A 123 15.76 23.32 -3.88
N MET A 124 16.00 23.96 -2.74
CA MET A 124 15.76 23.41 -1.40
C MET A 124 14.32 22.94 -1.17
N MET A 125 13.33 23.71 -1.65
CA MET A 125 11.91 23.40 -1.49
C MET A 125 11.45 22.29 -2.45
N GLN A 126 12.12 22.09 -3.60
CA GLN A 126 11.89 20.94 -4.48
C GLN A 126 12.44 19.64 -3.87
N THR A 127 13.67 19.68 -3.34
CA THR A 127 14.27 18.53 -2.64
C THR A 127 13.44 18.13 -1.42
N PHE A 128 12.96 19.10 -0.65
CA PHE A 128 12.09 18.85 0.50
C PHE A 128 10.78 18.16 0.10
N ARG A 129 10.10 18.64 -0.95
CA ARG A 129 8.85 18.03 -1.44
C ARG A 129 9.06 16.62 -1.99
N PHE A 130 10.17 16.37 -2.69
CA PHE A 130 10.52 15.03 -3.14
C PHE A 130 10.73 14.07 -1.96
N ALA A 131 11.51 14.50 -0.96
CA ALA A 131 11.75 13.71 0.24
C ALA A 131 10.45 13.41 1.00
N GLN A 132 9.56 14.41 1.14
CA GLN A 132 8.26 14.24 1.79
C GLN A 132 7.36 13.24 1.04
N ASN A 133 7.32 13.32 -0.28
CA ASN A 133 6.57 12.38 -1.11
C ASN A 133 7.14 10.97 -1.00
N PHE A 134 8.47 10.84 -0.97
CA PHE A 134 9.12 9.55 -0.83
C PHE A 134 8.89 8.93 0.55
N ALA A 135 9.01 9.72 1.63
CA ALA A 135 8.68 9.28 2.98
C ALA A 135 7.22 8.82 3.10
N THR A 136 6.29 9.53 2.45
CA THR A 136 4.87 9.14 2.35
C THR A 136 4.70 7.77 1.69
N ILE A 137 5.43 7.50 0.61
CA ILE A 137 5.41 6.21 -0.08
C ILE A 137 5.91 5.09 0.83
N LEU A 138 7.02 5.32 1.54
CA LEU A 138 7.60 4.32 2.45
C LEU A 138 6.66 4.01 3.62
N LEU A 139 6.08 5.03 4.25
CA LEU A 139 5.15 4.87 5.37
C LEU A 139 3.86 4.17 4.94
N ARG A 140 3.34 4.48 3.74
CA ARG A 140 2.24 3.69 3.13
C ARG A 140 2.66 2.26 2.87
N GLY A 141 3.89 2.04 2.39
CA GLY A 141 4.44 0.69 2.24
C GLY A 141 4.48 -0.08 3.55
N ILE A 142 4.91 0.54 4.64
CA ILE A 142 4.93 -0.09 5.97
C ILE A 142 3.50 -0.39 6.45
N SER A 143 2.54 0.53 6.27
CA SER A 143 1.15 0.29 6.70
C SER A 143 0.46 -0.83 5.90
N GLN A 144 0.87 -1.06 4.65
CA GLN A 144 0.30 -2.09 3.77
C GLN A 144 0.61 -3.52 4.24
N VAL A 145 1.51 -3.72 5.22
CA VAL A 145 1.69 -5.01 5.90
C VAL A 145 0.36 -5.53 6.47
N PHE A 146 -0.47 -4.62 6.98
CA PHE A 146 -1.83 -4.90 7.47
C PHE A 146 -2.91 -4.57 6.44
N LEU A 147 -2.53 -4.43 5.15
CA LEU A 147 -3.43 -4.06 4.05
C LEU A 147 -4.06 -2.66 4.20
N LEU A 148 -3.39 -1.75 4.92
CA LEU A 148 -3.83 -0.38 5.15
C LEU A 148 -2.98 0.58 4.32
N ASN A 149 -3.60 1.56 3.68
CA ASN A 149 -2.90 2.61 2.92
C ASN A 149 -2.98 3.94 3.69
N ASN A 150 -2.23 4.06 4.79
CA ASN A 150 -2.31 5.21 5.69
C ASN A 150 -0.94 5.55 6.29
N VAL A 151 -0.50 6.80 6.12
CA VAL A 151 0.82 7.28 6.56
C VAL A 151 0.95 7.24 8.08
N ILE A 152 -0.07 7.68 8.81
CA ILE A 152 -0.06 7.74 10.28
C ILE A 152 0.01 6.33 10.86
N THR A 153 -0.73 5.39 10.28
CA THR A 153 -0.60 3.96 10.60
C THR A 153 0.83 3.47 10.39
N GLY A 154 1.47 3.84 9.27
CA GLY A 154 2.88 3.52 9.02
C GLY A 154 3.82 4.08 10.09
N VAL A 155 3.57 5.29 10.60
CA VAL A 155 4.35 5.89 11.70
C VAL A 155 4.19 5.09 12.99
N PHE A 156 2.96 4.72 13.37
CA PHE A 156 2.71 3.87 14.54
C PHE A 156 3.41 2.51 14.41
N PHE A 157 3.38 1.92 13.22
CA PHE A 157 4.02 0.64 12.98
C PHE A 157 5.54 0.74 13.10
N LEU A 158 6.13 1.73 12.44
CA LEU A 158 7.56 1.98 12.52
C LEU A 158 8.00 2.26 13.97
N SER A 159 7.22 3.05 14.72
CA SER A 159 7.47 3.33 16.13
C SER A 159 7.39 2.07 16.99
N GLY A 160 6.40 1.22 16.76
CA GLY A 160 6.24 -0.07 17.46
C GLY A 160 7.41 -1.03 17.21
N VAL A 161 7.93 -1.06 15.98
CA VAL A 161 9.12 -1.86 15.64
C VAL A 161 10.37 -1.28 16.30
N PHE A 162 10.62 0.03 16.20
CA PHE A 162 11.78 0.68 16.85
C PHE A 162 11.76 0.53 18.36
N TYR A 163 10.57 0.60 18.97
CA TYR A 163 10.38 0.34 20.39
C TYR A 163 10.80 -1.09 20.77
N ALA A 164 10.49 -2.08 19.92
CA ALA A 164 10.91 -3.46 20.16
C ALA A 164 12.42 -3.67 19.96
N SER A 165 12.97 -3.13 18.88
CA SER A 165 14.38 -3.28 18.52
C SER A 165 14.80 -2.30 17.45
N TRP A 166 15.89 -1.57 17.69
CA TRP A 166 16.41 -0.59 16.73
C TRP A 166 16.84 -1.24 15.41
N HIS A 167 17.45 -2.44 15.46
CA HIS A 167 17.89 -3.17 14.26
C HIS A 167 16.71 -3.59 13.38
N MET A 168 15.60 -4.02 14.02
CA MET A 168 14.36 -4.37 13.32
C MET A 168 13.70 -3.11 12.73
N GLY A 169 13.78 -1.98 13.42
CA GLY A 169 13.31 -0.69 12.92
C GLY A 169 14.09 -0.25 11.67
N VAL A 170 15.42 -0.36 11.70
CA VAL A 170 16.28 -0.14 10.53
C VAL A 170 15.94 -1.12 9.40
N GLY A 171 15.76 -2.41 9.71
CA GLY A 171 15.35 -3.43 8.75
C GLY A 171 14.01 -3.14 8.08
N THR A 172 13.05 -2.59 8.83
CA THR A 172 11.74 -2.15 8.29
C THR A 172 11.91 -1.10 7.20
N VAL A 173 12.75 -0.10 7.48
CA VAL A 173 13.05 1.00 6.54
C VAL A 173 13.84 0.49 5.34
N ILE A 174 14.87 -0.34 5.55
CA ILE A 174 15.66 -0.96 4.48
C ILE A 174 14.74 -1.75 3.55
N GLY A 175 13.90 -2.64 4.07
CA GLY A 175 13.01 -3.44 3.23
C GLY A 175 12.02 -2.59 2.42
N ALA A 176 11.41 -1.58 3.06
CA ALA A 176 10.50 -0.66 2.36
C ALA A 176 11.23 0.13 1.26
N LEU A 177 12.44 0.61 1.54
CA LEU A 177 13.30 1.31 0.60
C LEU A 177 13.68 0.41 -0.57
N THR A 178 14.21 -0.78 -0.30
CA THR A 178 14.68 -1.71 -1.33
C THR A 178 13.55 -2.12 -2.26
N GLY A 179 12.36 -2.42 -1.72
CA GLY A 179 11.22 -2.79 -2.55
C GLY A 179 10.72 -1.63 -3.42
N THR A 180 10.57 -0.44 -2.84
CA THR A 180 10.17 0.76 -3.59
C THR A 180 11.20 1.16 -4.64
N LEU A 181 12.50 1.16 -4.32
CA LEU A 181 13.58 1.48 -5.26
C LEU A 181 13.66 0.46 -6.39
N THR A 182 13.53 -0.84 -6.09
CA THR A 182 13.49 -1.89 -7.12
C THR A 182 12.34 -1.63 -8.09
N ALA A 183 11.14 -1.33 -7.59
CA ALA A 183 9.99 -1.00 -8.44
C ALA A 183 10.21 0.29 -9.26
N LEU A 184 10.88 1.29 -8.70
CA LEU A 184 11.22 2.54 -9.40
C LEU A 184 12.22 2.29 -10.54
N ILE A 185 13.30 1.53 -10.28
CA ILE A 185 14.36 1.18 -11.23
C ILE A 185 13.78 0.36 -12.38
N LEU A 186 12.93 -0.61 -12.08
CA LEU A 186 12.27 -1.46 -13.06
C LEU A 186 11.04 -0.79 -13.71
N LYS A 187 10.81 0.50 -13.45
CA LYS A 187 9.76 1.32 -14.06
C LYS A 187 8.35 0.70 -13.91
N TYR A 188 8.05 0.15 -12.73
CA TYR A 188 6.71 -0.33 -12.42
C TYR A 188 5.72 0.83 -12.27
N SER A 189 4.42 0.51 -12.22
CA SER A 189 3.34 1.49 -12.19
C SER A 189 3.53 2.48 -11.04
N ARG A 190 3.62 3.77 -11.38
CA ARG A 190 3.78 4.85 -10.40
C ARG A 190 2.60 4.92 -9.43
N ASN A 191 1.37 4.64 -9.88
CA ASN A 191 0.21 4.59 -9.00
C ASN A 191 0.36 3.50 -7.93
N GLU A 192 0.80 2.30 -8.31
CA GLU A 192 1.02 1.20 -7.37
C GLU A 192 2.15 1.51 -6.39
N ILE A 193 3.22 2.16 -6.86
CA ILE A 193 4.33 2.63 -6.01
C ILE A 193 3.82 3.69 -5.03
N ASN A 194 3.04 4.67 -5.49
CA ASN A 194 2.48 5.74 -4.65
C ASN A 194 1.52 5.23 -3.57
N GLN A 195 0.93 4.05 -3.78
CA GLN A 195 0.09 3.34 -2.81
C GLN A 195 0.89 2.42 -1.86
N GLY A 196 2.22 2.36 -2.00
CA GLY A 196 3.10 1.54 -1.15
C GLY A 196 3.09 0.04 -1.47
N LEU A 197 2.51 -0.39 -2.60
CA LEU A 197 2.24 -1.81 -2.87
C LEU A 197 3.50 -2.65 -3.14
N TYR A 198 4.65 -2.02 -3.37
CA TYR A 198 5.92 -2.70 -3.58
C TYR A 198 6.87 -2.66 -2.36
N GLY A 199 6.46 -2.01 -1.26
CA GLY A 199 7.29 -1.89 -0.05
C GLY A 199 7.02 -2.98 0.99
N TYR A 200 5.74 -3.31 1.25
CA TYR A 200 5.36 -4.11 2.42
C TYR A 200 5.90 -5.54 2.43
N ASN A 201 5.89 -6.24 1.29
CA ASN A 201 6.44 -7.60 1.23
C ASN A 201 7.95 -7.60 1.48
N SER A 202 8.67 -6.64 0.90
CA SER A 202 10.12 -6.47 1.10
C SER A 202 10.45 -6.10 2.55
N THR A 203 9.62 -5.27 3.21
CA THR A 203 9.70 -5.01 4.65
C THR A 203 9.62 -6.30 5.48
N LEU A 204 8.64 -7.17 5.19
CA LEU A 204 8.49 -8.44 5.90
C LEU A 204 9.67 -9.39 5.65
N VAL A 205 10.24 -9.40 4.44
CA VAL A 205 11.45 -10.20 4.15
C VAL A 205 12.60 -9.76 5.04
N CYS A 206 12.87 -8.44 5.13
CA CYS A 206 13.94 -7.94 5.99
C CYS A 206 13.71 -8.30 7.46
N LEU A 207 12.49 -8.08 7.97
CA LEU A 207 12.15 -8.42 9.35
C LEU A 207 12.30 -9.93 9.63
N ALA A 208 11.86 -10.79 8.73
CA ALA A 208 12.00 -12.24 8.88
C ALA A 208 13.47 -12.67 8.92
N ILE A 209 14.29 -12.19 7.97
CA ILE A 209 15.72 -12.54 7.92
C ILE A 209 16.44 -12.06 9.19
N PHE A 210 16.15 -10.86 9.67
CA PHE A 210 16.78 -10.34 10.90
C PHE A 210 16.27 -11.06 12.15
N SER A 211 15.00 -11.45 12.18
CA SER A 211 14.42 -12.22 13.30
C SER A 211 14.97 -13.65 13.39
N PHE A 212 15.28 -14.30 12.27
CA PHE A 212 15.71 -15.70 12.26
C PHE A 212 17.23 -15.87 12.19
N PHE A 213 17.96 -14.91 11.63
CA PHE A 213 19.42 -15.02 11.41
C PHE A 213 20.21 -13.86 12.03
N GLY A 214 19.54 -12.99 12.80
CA GLY A 214 20.16 -11.84 13.45
C GLY A 214 20.58 -10.72 12.49
N PHE A 215 21.06 -9.62 13.08
CA PHE A 215 21.53 -8.44 12.33
C PHE A 215 23.03 -8.52 12.04
N THR A 216 23.39 -9.27 11.00
CA THR A 216 24.78 -9.46 10.55
C THR A 216 24.94 -9.04 9.08
N ALA A 217 26.18 -8.81 8.61
CA ALA A 217 26.42 -8.43 7.22
C ALA A 217 25.86 -9.46 6.20
N PRO A 218 26.06 -10.79 6.38
CA PRO A 218 25.39 -11.79 5.53
C PRO A 218 23.86 -11.70 5.57
N SER A 219 23.26 -11.46 6.75
CA SER A 219 21.81 -11.31 6.90
C SER A 219 21.30 -10.09 6.14
N ILE A 220 22.03 -8.96 6.17
CA ILE A 220 21.69 -7.74 5.43
C ILE A 220 21.71 -8.01 3.92
N ILE A 221 22.74 -8.68 3.40
CA ILE A 221 22.82 -9.04 1.97
C ILE A 221 21.66 -9.95 1.58
N ALA A 222 21.40 -11.00 2.37
CA ALA A 222 20.29 -11.91 2.11
C ALA A 222 18.92 -11.22 2.17
N ALA A 223 18.73 -10.30 3.12
CA ALA A 223 17.53 -9.49 3.26
C ALA A 223 17.31 -8.56 2.05
N LEU A 224 18.37 -7.93 1.53
CA LEU A 224 18.31 -7.10 0.32
C LEU A 224 17.95 -7.93 -0.91
N LEU A 225 18.62 -9.06 -1.13
CA LEU A 225 18.35 -9.97 -2.24
C LEU A 225 16.92 -10.52 -2.19
N GLY A 226 16.47 -10.94 -1.01
CA GLY A 226 15.10 -11.37 -0.80
C GLY A 226 14.10 -10.23 -0.99
N SER A 227 14.42 -9.01 -0.56
CA SER A 227 13.56 -7.85 -0.77
C SER A 227 13.35 -7.56 -2.26
N VAL A 228 14.42 -7.61 -3.06
CA VAL A 228 14.35 -7.48 -4.53
C VAL A 228 13.52 -8.61 -5.13
N LEU A 229 13.81 -9.87 -4.78
CA LEU A 229 13.08 -11.03 -5.28
C LEU A 229 11.58 -10.94 -4.96
N SER A 230 11.22 -10.55 -3.75
CA SER A 230 9.83 -10.36 -3.34
C SER A 230 9.12 -9.28 -4.15
N THR A 231 9.79 -8.17 -4.48
CA THR A 231 9.26 -7.16 -5.40
C THR A 231 9.00 -7.72 -6.80
N LEU A 232 9.92 -8.53 -7.33
CA LEU A 232 9.75 -9.19 -8.63
C LEU A 232 8.55 -10.15 -8.63
N ILE A 233 8.45 -10.99 -7.59
CA ILE A 233 7.31 -11.91 -7.41
C ILE A 233 6.00 -11.12 -7.29
N THR A 234 6.01 -10.01 -6.53
CA THR A 234 4.86 -9.11 -6.39
C THR A 234 4.39 -8.62 -7.76
N LYS A 235 5.31 -8.18 -8.63
CA LYS A 235 4.97 -7.73 -9.99
C LYS A 235 4.33 -8.83 -10.82
N VAL A 236 4.95 -10.02 -10.85
CA VAL A 236 4.46 -11.16 -11.63
C VAL A 236 3.07 -11.56 -11.17
N MET A 237 2.86 -11.71 -9.86
CA MET A 237 1.57 -12.08 -9.30
C MET A 237 0.50 -11.03 -9.60
N ARG A 238 0.79 -9.74 -9.42
CA ARG A 238 -0.18 -8.67 -9.73
C ARG A 238 -0.58 -8.60 -11.20
N GLN A 239 0.30 -9.00 -12.11
CA GLN A 239 0.01 -8.99 -13.55
C GLN A 239 -0.66 -10.27 -14.05
N ARG A 240 -0.39 -11.41 -13.42
CA ARG A 240 -0.79 -12.73 -13.94
C ARG A 240 -1.87 -13.42 -13.12
N TRP A 241 -2.04 -13.08 -11.84
CA TRP A 241 -3.00 -13.73 -10.96
C TRP A 241 -4.27 -12.91 -10.77
N LYS A 242 -5.38 -13.62 -10.62
CA LYS A 242 -6.69 -13.05 -10.29
C LYS A 242 -6.90 -12.85 -8.78
N LEU A 243 -6.00 -13.41 -7.96
CA LEU A 243 -6.10 -13.34 -6.50
C LEU A 243 -5.34 -12.14 -5.96
N PRO A 244 -5.82 -11.54 -4.85
CA PRO A 244 -5.02 -10.59 -4.10
C PRO A 244 -3.68 -11.23 -3.72
N THR A 245 -2.59 -10.51 -3.95
CA THR A 245 -1.25 -11.04 -3.70
C THR A 245 -0.99 -11.26 -2.22
N TYR A 246 -1.61 -10.46 -1.36
CA TYR A 246 -1.35 -10.44 0.08
C TYR A 246 0.15 -10.52 0.37
N THR A 247 0.55 -11.31 1.36
CA THR A 247 1.94 -11.50 1.76
C THR A 247 2.61 -12.71 1.08
N ALA A 248 1.98 -13.29 0.04
CA ALA A 248 2.55 -14.43 -0.71
C ALA A 248 3.92 -14.14 -1.34
N PRO A 249 4.19 -12.96 -1.93
CA PRO A 249 5.53 -12.62 -2.41
C PRO A 249 6.58 -12.61 -1.30
N PHE A 250 6.22 -12.17 -0.10
CA PHE A 250 7.09 -12.23 1.08
C PHE A 250 7.40 -13.69 1.45
N ILE A 251 6.38 -14.55 1.55
CA ILE A 251 6.53 -15.96 1.96
C ILE A 251 7.46 -16.69 0.99
N LEU A 252 7.15 -16.64 -0.31
CA LEU A 252 7.91 -17.35 -1.35
C LEU A 252 9.38 -16.89 -1.37
N SER A 253 9.59 -15.57 -1.35
CA SER A 253 10.94 -15.02 -1.35
C SER A 253 11.72 -15.41 -0.10
N THR A 254 11.10 -15.33 1.07
CA THR A 254 11.74 -15.63 2.35
C THR A 254 12.09 -17.10 2.44
N TRP A 255 11.18 -18.01 2.06
CA TRP A 255 11.48 -19.45 2.01
C TRP A 255 12.63 -19.78 1.06
N ILE A 256 12.71 -19.16 -0.12
CA ILE A 256 13.83 -19.36 -1.05
C ILE A 256 15.14 -18.91 -0.41
N VAL A 257 15.18 -17.71 0.18
CA VAL A 257 16.39 -17.18 0.82
C VAL A 257 16.80 -18.04 2.02
N MET A 258 15.85 -18.42 2.88
CA MET A 258 16.09 -19.28 4.03
C MET A 258 16.60 -20.66 3.63
N PHE A 259 16.04 -21.25 2.57
CA PHE A 259 16.50 -22.52 2.03
C PHE A 259 17.98 -22.46 1.67
N PHE A 260 18.42 -21.39 0.99
CA PHE A 260 19.83 -21.21 0.66
C PHE A 260 20.72 -20.96 1.88
N ILE A 261 20.31 -20.08 2.80
CA ILE A 261 21.08 -19.81 4.03
C ILE A 261 21.30 -21.09 4.83
N ILE A 262 20.23 -21.87 5.05
CA ILE A 262 20.25 -23.09 5.87
C ILE A 262 21.03 -24.21 5.17
N THR A 263 20.76 -24.45 3.88
CA THR A 263 21.41 -25.54 3.12
C THR A 263 22.92 -25.34 3.04
N PHE A 264 23.36 -24.11 2.79
CA PHE A 264 24.78 -23.77 2.71
C PHE A 264 25.39 -23.34 4.04
N LYS A 265 24.61 -23.40 5.14
CA LYS A 265 25.04 -23.03 6.51
C LYS A 265 25.73 -21.66 6.57
N ILE A 266 25.20 -20.69 5.80
CA ILE A 266 25.79 -19.35 5.65
C ILE A 266 25.68 -18.58 6.97
N ILE A 267 24.54 -18.71 7.65
CA ILE A 267 24.21 -17.98 8.89
C ILE A 267 23.49 -18.96 9.83
N PRO A 268 23.86 -19.04 11.11
CA PRO A 268 23.16 -19.89 12.06
C PRO A 268 21.74 -19.41 12.30
N LEU A 269 20.78 -20.34 12.35
CA LEU A 269 19.41 -20.06 12.73
C LEU A 269 19.35 -19.75 14.23
N GLN A 270 18.73 -18.63 14.60
CA GLN A 270 18.50 -18.27 15.99
C GLN A 270 17.47 -19.20 16.63
N THR A 271 17.77 -19.71 17.81
CA THR A 271 16.87 -20.57 18.58
C THR A 271 16.01 -19.71 19.50
N ALA A 272 14.69 -19.86 19.40
CA ALA A 272 13.79 -19.23 20.34
C ALA A 272 13.87 -19.94 21.70
N GLN A 273 14.12 -19.18 22.76
CA GLN A 273 14.02 -19.69 24.12
C GLN A 273 12.59 -19.51 24.61
N PHE A 274 11.89 -20.61 24.80
CA PHE A 274 10.54 -20.59 25.34
C PHE A 274 10.58 -20.70 26.87
N SER A 275 10.03 -19.70 27.55
CA SER A 275 9.76 -19.82 28.98
C SER A 275 8.59 -20.77 29.22
N HIS A 276 8.61 -21.47 30.36
CA HIS A 276 7.42 -22.20 30.82
C HIS A 276 6.28 -21.20 31.05
N ALA A 277 5.06 -21.59 30.70
CA ALA A 277 3.86 -20.79 30.96
C ALA A 277 2.87 -21.62 31.77
N ASP A 278 2.47 -21.10 32.92
CA ASP A 278 1.59 -21.80 33.87
C ASP A 278 0.10 -21.57 33.55
N GLY A 279 -0.19 -20.60 32.66
CA GLY A 279 -1.54 -20.25 32.28
C GLY A 279 -1.61 -19.43 30.99
N LEU A 280 -2.84 -19.22 30.52
CA LEU A 280 -3.12 -18.34 29.38
C LEU A 280 -3.13 -16.87 29.83
N GLU A 281 -2.26 -16.07 29.23
CA GLU A 281 -2.19 -14.63 29.45
C GLU A 281 -2.87 -13.89 28.29
N ILE A 282 -4.15 -13.55 28.46
CA ILE A 282 -4.99 -13.03 27.36
C ILE A 282 -4.40 -11.74 26.75
N ILE A 283 -4.00 -10.77 27.57
CA ILE A 283 -3.47 -9.48 27.07
C ILE A 283 -2.18 -9.70 26.27
N PRO A 284 -1.16 -10.41 26.78
CA PRO A 284 0.00 -10.82 26.00
C PRO A 284 -0.33 -11.62 24.74
N ALA A 285 -1.16 -12.66 24.82
CA ALA A 285 -1.50 -13.51 23.68
C ALA A 285 -2.14 -12.68 22.54
N VAL A 286 -3.07 -11.78 22.88
CA VAL A 286 -3.74 -10.92 21.91
C VAL A 286 -2.79 -9.85 21.36
N SER A 287 -2.10 -9.11 22.24
CA SER A 287 -1.22 -8.02 21.80
C SER A 287 -0.04 -8.54 20.98
N LYS A 288 0.64 -9.58 21.46
CA LYS A 288 1.73 -10.22 20.70
C LYS A 288 1.20 -10.91 19.46
N GLY A 289 -0.03 -11.42 19.45
CA GLY A 289 -0.67 -11.91 18.22
C GLY A 289 -0.74 -10.83 17.12
N ILE A 290 -1.00 -9.58 17.49
CA ILE A 290 -0.93 -8.44 16.55
C ILE A 290 0.54 -8.12 16.22
N GLY A 291 1.42 -8.09 17.22
CA GLY A 291 2.86 -7.88 17.09
C GLY A 291 3.57 -8.82 16.11
N GLN A 292 3.25 -10.11 16.18
CA GLN A 292 3.90 -11.18 15.43
C GLN A 292 3.68 -11.09 13.92
N VAL A 293 2.67 -10.32 13.46
CA VAL A 293 2.53 -10.00 12.02
C VAL A 293 3.79 -9.32 11.48
N MET A 294 4.50 -8.56 12.32
CA MET A 294 5.78 -7.91 12.03
C MET A 294 6.94 -8.47 12.87
N PHE A 295 6.82 -9.71 13.37
CA PHE A 295 7.85 -10.38 14.19
C PHE A 295 8.15 -9.65 15.51
N LEU A 296 7.14 -9.01 16.12
CA LEU A 296 7.30 -8.27 17.38
C LEU A 296 6.74 -9.07 18.56
N GLU A 297 7.59 -9.33 19.55
CA GLU A 297 7.24 -10.10 20.76
C GLU A 297 6.80 -9.22 21.95
N GLY A 298 6.88 -7.90 21.82
CA GLY A 298 6.55 -6.95 22.89
C GLY A 298 5.07 -6.60 22.95
N VAL A 299 4.49 -6.60 24.15
CA VAL A 299 3.09 -6.18 24.37
C VAL A 299 2.84 -4.74 23.91
N ILE A 300 3.77 -3.82 24.20
CA ILE A 300 3.64 -2.40 23.84
C ILE A 300 3.72 -2.22 22.33
N SER A 301 4.61 -2.94 21.65
CA SER A 301 4.71 -2.91 20.18
C SER A 301 3.42 -3.39 19.51
N GLY A 302 2.81 -4.46 20.02
CA GLY A 302 1.50 -4.94 19.57
C GLY A 302 0.39 -3.89 19.76
N MET A 303 0.38 -3.20 20.90
CA MET A 303 -0.56 -2.10 21.17
C MET A 303 -0.35 -0.90 20.23
N LEU A 304 0.89 -0.52 19.94
CA LEU A 304 1.20 0.55 19.00
C LEU A 304 0.73 0.21 17.58
N LEU A 305 0.94 -1.03 17.13
CA LEU A 305 0.37 -1.51 15.87
C LEU A 305 -1.16 -1.43 15.89
N PHE A 306 -1.79 -1.89 16.96
CA PHE A 306 -3.25 -1.86 17.07
C PHE A 306 -3.83 -0.43 17.02
N ILE A 307 -3.20 0.52 17.72
CA ILE A 307 -3.57 1.95 17.67
C ILE A 307 -3.44 2.46 16.23
N GLY A 308 -2.33 2.13 15.55
CA GLY A 308 -2.13 2.48 14.14
C GLY A 308 -3.25 1.96 13.23
N ILE A 309 -3.70 0.72 13.44
CA ILE A 309 -4.83 0.13 12.69
C ILE A 309 -6.13 0.87 13.01
N LEU A 310 -6.39 1.16 14.29
CA LEU A 310 -7.59 1.86 14.76
C LEU A 310 -7.71 3.27 14.17
N VAL A 311 -6.59 3.99 14.06
CA VAL A 311 -6.51 5.30 13.40
C VAL A 311 -6.93 5.22 11.93
N SER A 312 -6.57 4.15 11.22
CA SER A 312 -6.95 4.00 9.81
C SER A 312 -8.39 3.52 9.64
N SER A 313 -8.84 2.56 10.44
CA SER A 313 -10.18 1.97 10.30
C SER A 313 -10.61 1.20 11.55
N ARG A 314 -11.74 1.62 12.15
CA ARG A 314 -12.37 0.94 13.27
C ARG A 314 -12.83 -0.48 12.91
N ILE A 315 -13.26 -0.69 11.67
CA ILE A 315 -13.67 -2.01 11.17
C ILE A 315 -12.45 -2.93 11.08
N ALA A 316 -11.34 -2.45 10.51
CA ALA A 316 -10.10 -3.22 10.45
C ALA A 316 -9.57 -3.58 11.85
N ALA A 317 -9.66 -2.64 12.79
CA ALA A 317 -9.30 -2.87 14.19
C ALA A 317 -10.18 -3.94 14.86
N PHE A 318 -11.50 -3.90 14.65
CA PHE A 318 -12.41 -4.93 15.15
C PHE A 318 -12.02 -6.33 14.63
N TYR A 319 -11.81 -6.47 13.33
CA TYR A 319 -11.42 -7.76 12.73
C TYR A 319 -10.01 -8.21 13.12
N THR A 320 -9.10 -7.26 13.40
CA THR A 320 -7.78 -7.54 13.96
C THR A 320 -7.89 -8.16 15.35
N LEU A 321 -8.68 -7.56 16.24
CA LEU A 321 -8.95 -8.11 17.57
C LEU A 321 -9.64 -9.47 17.47
N LEU A 322 -10.63 -9.60 16.59
CA LEU A 322 -11.35 -10.85 16.35
C LEU A 322 -10.37 -11.98 15.97
N GLY A 323 -9.44 -11.71 15.04
CA GLY A 323 -8.42 -12.65 14.62
C GLY A 323 -7.47 -13.07 15.74
N ALA A 324 -6.94 -12.10 16.50
CA ALA A 324 -6.04 -12.37 17.61
C ALA A 324 -6.71 -13.17 18.74
N VAL A 325 -7.93 -12.78 19.14
CA VAL A 325 -8.69 -13.43 20.21
C VAL A 325 -9.12 -14.83 19.81
N ILE A 326 -9.75 -15.02 18.63
CA ILE A 326 -10.18 -16.34 18.19
C ILE A 326 -8.97 -17.26 17.99
N GLY A 327 -7.87 -16.76 17.46
CA GLY A 327 -6.63 -17.53 17.32
C GLY A 327 -6.12 -18.07 18.66
N ALA A 328 -6.02 -17.21 19.67
CA ALA A 328 -5.61 -17.60 21.02
C ALA A 328 -6.61 -18.57 21.69
N VAL A 329 -7.91 -18.28 21.59
CA VAL A 329 -8.96 -19.11 22.19
C VAL A 329 -9.02 -20.50 21.55
N LEU A 330 -8.99 -20.60 20.22
CA LEU A 330 -8.98 -21.89 19.54
C LEU A 330 -7.73 -22.71 19.91
N ALA A 331 -6.55 -22.09 19.90
CA ALA A 331 -5.33 -22.79 20.31
C ALA A 331 -5.41 -23.30 21.75
N PHE A 332 -5.99 -22.50 22.67
CA PHE A 332 -6.20 -22.90 24.05
C PHE A 332 -7.20 -24.05 24.19
N LEU A 333 -8.36 -23.97 23.50
CA LEU A 333 -9.38 -25.02 23.52
C LEU A 333 -8.85 -26.38 23.01
N PHE A 334 -7.92 -26.34 22.04
CA PHE A 334 -7.27 -27.54 21.50
C PHE A 334 -5.98 -27.92 22.24
N SER A 335 -5.73 -27.34 23.42
CA SER A 335 -4.60 -27.67 24.29
C SER A 335 -3.22 -27.52 23.63
N PHE A 336 -3.07 -26.52 22.75
CA PHE A 336 -1.76 -26.19 22.18
C PHE A 336 -0.84 -25.57 23.26
N PRO A 337 0.50 -25.62 23.09
CA PRO A 337 1.43 -25.16 24.12
C PRO A 337 1.20 -23.71 24.56
N LEU A 338 0.95 -23.50 25.86
CA LEU A 338 0.59 -22.20 26.43
C LEU A 338 1.63 -21.11 26.18
N ASN A 339 2.91 -21.46 26.25
CA ASN A 339 4.03 -20.58 25.94
C ASN A 339 3.95 -20.01 24.51
N MET A 340 3.58 -20.84 23.53
CA MET A 340 3.41 -20.42 22.13
C MET A 340 2.16 -19.58 21.92
N ILE A 341 1.08 -19.88 22.65
CA ILE A 341 -0.15 -19.07 22.64
C ILE A 341 0.14 -17.68 23.20
N ASN A 342 0.81 -17.60 24.35
CA ASN A 342 1.18 -16.34 25.01
C ASN A 342 2.20 -15.52 24.20
N LEU A 343 2.96 -16.14 23.29
CA LEU A 343 3.80 -15.46 22.31
C LEU A 343 3.04 -14.93 21.09
N GLY A 344 1.74 -15.24 20.97
CA GLY A 344 0.88 -14.79 19.88
C GLY A 344 1.01 -15.61 18.59
N LEU A 345 1.70 -16.74 18.61
CA LEU A 345 2.02 -17.53 17.40
C LEU A 345 0.78 -18.11 16.71
N PHE A 346 -0.30 -18.33 17.47
CA PHE A 346 -1.58 -18.80 16.90
C PHE A 346 -2.56 -17.66 16.57
N GLY A 347 -2.22 -16.40 16.91
CA GLY A 347 -3.08 -15.24 16.68
C GLY A 347 -2.80 -14.50 15.37
N PHE A 348 -1.53 -14.37 14.97
CA PHE A 348 -1.13 -13.41 13.94
C PHE A 348 -1.61 -13.74 12.52
N ASN A 349 -1.67 -15.02 12.15
CA ASN A 349 -2.30 -15.43 10.89
C ASN A 349 -3.80 -15.14 10.91
N GLY A 350 -4.46 -15.34 12.07
CA GLY A 350 -5.85 -14.96 12.27
C GLY A 350 -6.10 -13.46 12.14
N VAL A 351 -5.20 -12.62 12.69
CA VAL A 351 -5.23 -11.16 12.52
C VAL A 351 -5.27 -10.77 11.04
N LEU A 352 -4.38 -11.34 10.23
CA LEU A 352 -4.31 -11.06 8.80
C LEU A 352 -5.54 -11.60 8.04
N CYS A 353 -6.05 -12.79 8.40
CA CYS A 353 -7.30 -13.29 7.83
C CYS A 353 -8.47 -12.35 8.11
N GLY A 354 -8.59 -11.89 9.36
CA GLY A 354 -9.62 -10.95 9.79
C GLY A 354 -9.54 -9.65 8.99
N ILE A 355 -8.38 -8.99 8.96
CA ILE A 355 -8.25 -7.69 8.30
C ILE A 355 -8.45 -7.78 6.79
N ALA A 356 -7.98 -8.86 6.13
CA ALA A 356 -8.20 -9.07 4.70
C ALA A 356 -9.69 -9.22 4.37
N LEU A 357 -10.41 -10.04 5.13
CA LEU A 357 -11.84 -10.27 4.91
C LEU A 357 -12.71 -9.08 5.37
N SER A 358 -12.20 -8.23 6.26
CA SER A 358 -12.82 -6.95 6.58
C SER A 358 -12.88 -6.00 5.37
N ARG A 359 -11.94 -6.08 4.41
CA ARG A 359 -11.99 -5.25 3.20
C ARG A 359 -12.95 -5.82 2.16
N GLU A 360 -13.01 -7.15 2.08
CA GLU A 360 -13.77 -7.85 1.04
C GLU A 360 -15.24 -8.08 1.39
N MET A 361 -15.54 -8.29 2.67
CA MET A 361 -16.82 -8.79 3.16
C MET A 361 -17.12 -8.30 4.59
N TRP A 362 -16.97 -7.00 4.86
CA TRP A 362 -17.06 -6.41 6.21
C TRP A 362 -18.35 -6.70 7.01
N TRP A 363 -19.45 -7.06 6.33
CA TRP A 363 -20.71 -7.44 6.99
C TRP A 363 -20.85 -8.95 7.21
N LYS A 364 -20.00 -9.78 6.58
CA LYS A 364 -20.03 -11.25 6.72
C LYS A 364 -18.88 -11.68 7.62
N VAL A 365 -19.13 -11.68 8.93
CA VAL A 365 -18.14 -12.09 9.93
C VAL A 365 -17.84 -13.59 9.85
N ILE A 366 -18.81 -14.43 9.45
CA ILE A 366 -18.67 -15.89 9.38
C ILE A 366 -17.50 -16.34 8.49
N PRO A 367 -17.36 -15.88 7.23
CA PRO A 367 -16.17 -16.15 6.41
C PRO A 367 -14.84 -15.81 7.09
N ALA A 368 -14.79 -14.71 7.85
CA ALA A 368 -13.58 -14.33 8.57
C ALA A 368 -13.27 -15.29 9.71
N ILE A 369 -14.27 -15.66 10.52
CA ILE A 369 -14.10 -16.66 11.58
C ILE A 369 -13.64 -18.00 10.98
N ALA A 370 -14.21 -18.42 9.85
CA ALA A 370 -13.80 -19.63 9.16
C ALA A 370 -12.33 -19.56 8.69
N ALA A 371 -11.93 -18.47 8.05
CA ALA A 371 -10.53 -18.28 7.63
C ALA A 371 -9.57 -18.25 8.83
N ILE A 372 -9.94 -17.58 9.92
CA ILE A 372 -9.15 -17.54 11.17
C ILE A 372 -8.96 -18.96 11.71
N ALA A 373 -10.04 -19.73 11.85
CA ALA A 373 -9.99 -21.09 12.37
C ALA A 373 -9.09 -21.99 11.50
N VAL A 374 -9.27 -21.96 10.18
CA VAL A 374 -8.41 -22.72 9.24
C VAL A 374 -6.95 -22.31 9.39
N SER A 375 -6.67 -21.02 9.55
CA SER A 375 -5.30 -20.52 9.69
C SER A 375 -4.61 -21.00 10.97
N VAL A 376 -5.35 -21.18 12.08
CA VAL A 376 -4.82 -21.73 13.33
C VAL A 376 -4.36 -23.17 13.16
N PHE A 377 -5.22 -24.02 12.58
CA PHE A 377 -4.89 -25.43 12.34
C PHE A 377 -3.78 -25.59 11.29
N MET A 378 -3.77 -24.76 10.23
CA MET A 378 -2.67 -24.74 9.27
C MET A 378 -1.35 -24.31 9.93
N THR A 379 -1.38 -23.30 10.82
CA THR A 379 -0.19 -22.88 11.56
C THR A 379 0.38 -24.05 12.38
N CYS A 380 -0.48 -24.73 13.15
CA CYS A 380 -0.10 -25.91 13.92
C CYS A 380 0.46 -27.03 13.04
N GLY A 381 -0.24 -27.37 11.94
CA GLY A 381 0.19 -28.42 11.01
C GLY A 381 1.56 -28.14 10.39
N ILE A 382 1.80 -26.92 9.92
CA ILE A 382 3.09 -26.54 9.31
C ILE A 382 4.22 -26.53 10.34
N MET A 383 3.95 -26.05 11.57
CA MET A 383 4.93 -26.09 12.66
C MET A 383 5.32 -27.52 13.03
N ASN A 384 4.36 -28.46 13.06
CA ASN A 384 4.63 -29.88 13.32
C ASN A 384 5.46 -30.56 12.22
N LEU A 385 5.49 -29.99 11.01
CA LEU A 385 6.39 -30.42 9.93
C LEU A 385 7.81 -29.84 10.06
N GLY A 386 8.09 -29.04 11.10
CA GLY A 386 9.37 -28.37 11.29
C GLY A 386 9.60 -27.18 10.35
N ILE A 387 8.54 -26.66 9.72
CA ILE A 387 8.62 -25.56 8.77
C ILE A 387 8.23 -24.25 9.46
N ILE A 388 9.02 -23.19 9.22
CA ILE A 388 8.65 -21.83 9.62
C ILE A 388 7.53 -21.34 8.69
N ALA A 389 6.30 -21.36 9.19
CA ALA A 389 5.10 -21.12 8.40
C ALA A 389 4.99 -19.69 7.85
N LEU A 390 5.64 -18.72 8.50
CA LEU A 390 5.46 -17.29 8.23
C LEU A 390 3.96 -16.95 8.22
N THR A 391 3.52 -16.13 7.27
CA THR A 391 2.10 -15.79 7.07
C THR A 391 1.40 -16.70 6.04
N SER A 392 1.97 -17.87 5.70
CA SER A 392 1.36 -18.78 4.72
C SER A 392 0.00 -19.33 5.14
N PRO A 393 -0.26 -19.65 6.43
CA PRO A 393 -1.60 -20.03 6.88
C PRO A 393 -2.64 -18.95 6.60
N PHE A 394 -2.30 -17.67 6.79
CA PHE A 394 -3.15 -16.55 6.44
C PHE A 394 -3.52 -16.55 4.96
N VAL A 395 -2.53 -16.55 4.07
CA VAL A 395 -2.74 -16.43 2.62
C VAL A 395 -3.61 -17.59 2.11
N LEU A 396 -3.27 -18.81 2.48
CA LEU A 396 -3.98 -20.01 2.04
C LEU A 396 -5.42 -20.05 2.56
N SER A 397 -5.63 -19.72 3.83
CA SER A 397 -6.97 -19.72 4.44
C SER A 397 -7.87 -18.64 3.82
N THR A 398 -7.34 -17.44 3.60
CA THR A 398 -8.11 -16.36 2.97
C THR A 398 -8.40 -16.65 1.51
N TRP A 399 -7.47 -17.22 0.74
CA TRP A 399 -7.74 -17.65 -0.63
C TRP A 399 -8.80 -18.75 -0.70
N LEU A 400 -8.74 -19.75 0.19
CA LEU A 400 -9.74 -20.80 0.28
C LEU A 400 -11.15 -20.24 0.51
N VAL A 401 -11.29 -19.31 1.46
CA VAL A 401 -12.59 -18.66 1.74
C VAL A 401 -13.07 -17.80 0.57
N LEU A 402 -12.18 -17.05 -0.08
CA LEU A 402 -12.55 -16.26 -1.27
C LEU A 402 -12.96 -17.15 -2.45
N TRP A 403 -12.35 -18.32 -2.58
CA TRP A 403 -12.70 -19.31 -3.59
C TRP A 403 -14.10 -19.87 -3.35
N ILE A 404 -14.36 -20.37 -2.14
CA ILE A 404 -15.68 -20.90 -1.75
C ILE A 404 -16.76 -19.81 -1.86
N GLY A 405 -16.42 -18.56 -1.52
CA GLY A 405 -17.34 -17.41 -1.59
C GLY A 405 -17.65 -16.92 -3.01
N GLY A 406 -17.14 -17.57 -4.07
CA GLY A 406 -17.40 -17.18 -5.46
C GLY A 406 -16.79 -15.84 -5.88
N LYS A 407 -15.90 -15.27 -5.06
CA LYS A 407 -15.17 -14.02 -5.35
C LYS A 407 -14.03 -14.23 -6.33
N ILE A 408 -13.63 -15.49 -6.56
CA ILE A 408 -12.68 -15.88 -7.59
C ILE A 408 -13.49 -16.26 -8.84
N LYS A 409 -13.63 -15.34 -9.80
CA LYS A 409 -14.29 -15.67 -11.08
C LYS A 409 -13.43 -16.69 -11.85
N ASN A 410 -13.95 -17.91 -12.00
CA ASN A 410 -13.52 -18.84 -13.04
C ASN A 410 -13.64 -18.14 -14.41
N LYS A 411 -12.65 -18.37 -15.29
CA LYS A 411 -12.61 -17.74 -16.61
C LYS A 411 -13.87 -18.03 -17.40
#